data_AF-A0A1I7TXM7-F1
#
_entry.id   AF-A0A1I7TXM7-F1
#
_cell.length_a   1.000
_cell.length_b   1.000
_cell.length_c   1.000
_cell.angle_alpha   90.00
_cell.angle_beta   90.00
_cell.angle_gamma   90.00
#
_symmetry.space_group_name_H-M   'P 1'
#
loop_
_entity.id
_entity.type
_entity.pdbx_description
1 polymer ?
#
loop_
_entity_poly.entity_id
_entity_poly.type
_entity_poly.pdbx_seq_one_letter_code
_entity_poly.pdbx_strand_id
1 'polypeptide(L)'
;MYFLLSLFFVPFTHAVIGGDLNCTTYNGTAFVYTPAAVACDNAISDASCAVLYAAPDTLYPAAGNDAERAYACYTTATATPAAVVPDMKQAALTNCAKTCGFCCQTDAYNCPNVQFPRLNCATITRSQCDSVTWRTIIATDCPSACGFCNQGGCVDAVTNCGNDLSICQTVGMQDFVNTYCQRTCGRCPSTTASGTATTSSGSTGTCTSYIADSSTSCAAWAANGFCTNTFYTAAQRRARCATTCRIC
;
A
#
# COMPACT_ATOMS: atom_id res chain seq x y z
N MET A 1 53.68 39.75 20.80
CA MET A 1 52.21 39.66 20.95
C MET A 1 51.77 38.43 20.16
N TYR A 2 51.70 37.27 20.81
CA TYR A 2 51.31 36.02 20.16
C TYR A 2 49.79 35.92 20.16
N PHE A 3 49.18 35.97 18.99
CA PHE A 3 47.74 35.75 18.79
C PHE A 3 47.49 34.23 18.78
N LEU A 4 46.97 33.69 19.88
CA LEU A 4 46.45 32.32 19.93
C LEU A 4 45.10 32.31 19.20
N LEU A 5 45.10 31.82 17.97
CA LEU A 5 43.88 31.47 17.23
C LEU A 5 43.34 30.15 17.79
N SER A 6 42.44 30.24 18.76
CA SER A 6 41.63 29.12 19.23
C SER A 6 40.63 28.73 18.14
N LEU A 7 40.97 27.74 17.33
CA LEU A 7 40.04 27.05 16.43
C LEU A 7 39.02 26.29 17.29
N PHE A 8 37.86 26.89 17.52
CA PHE A 8 36.66 26.18 17.95
C PHE A 8 36.28 25.20 16.83
N PHE A 9 36.67 23.92 16.97
CA PHE A 9 36.03 22.83 16.24
C PHE A 9 34.60 22.74 16.76
N VAL A 10 33.67 23.37 16.04
CA VAL A 10 32.24 23.10 16.21
C VAL A 10 32.04 21.68 15.65
N PRO A 11 31.64 20.68 16.47
CA PRO A 11 31.20 19.42 15.91
C PRO A 11 29.91 19.72 15.15
N PHE A 12 29.99 19.82 13.83
CA PHE A 12 28.79 19.70 13.00
C PHE A 12 28.31 18.26 13.18
N THR A 13 27.39 18.05 14.11
CA THR A 13 26.57 16.84 14.19
C THR A 13 25.70 16.85 12.94
N HIS A 14 26.22 16.26 11.86
CA HIS A 14 25.42 15.99 10.68
C HIS A 14 24.41 14.93 11.11
N ALA A 15 23.12 15.22 10.99
CA ALA A 15 22.07 14.23 11.17
C ALA A 15 22.33 13.09 10.17
N VAL A 16 22.80 11.95 10.65
CA VAL A 16 23.08 10.78 9.82
C VAL A 16 22.41 9.60 10.50
N ILE A 17 21.55 8.91 9.77
CA ILE A 17 20.84 7.74 10.28
C ILE A 17 21.86 6.67 10.70
N GLY A 18 22.00 6.47 12.02
CA GLY A 18 22.89 5.48 12.64
C GLY A 18 22.13 4.32 13.28
N GLY A 19 22.79 3.16 13.38
CA GLY A 19 22.26 1.97 14.06
C GLY A 19 21.24 1.17 13.23
N ASP A 20 20.05 1.73 13.00
CA ASP A 20 18.96 1.05 12.29
C ASP A 20 18.60 1.75 10.96
N LEU A 21 19.04 1.14 9.86
CA LEU A 21 18.83 1.60 8.48
C LEU A 21 17.52 1.11 7.84
N ASN A 22 16.62 0.46 8.58
CA ASN A 22 15.35 0.02 8.01
C ASN A 22 14.50 1.21 7.54
N CYS A 23 13.77 1.01 6.43
CA CYS A 23 13.00 2.04 5.72
C CYS A 23 13.85 3.18 5.12
N THR A 24 15.15 3.00 4.96
CA THR A 24 16.04 3.99 4.33
C THR A 24 16.54 3.53 2.96
N THR A 25 17.02 4.47 2.17
CA THR A 25 17.72 4.22 0.90
C THR A 25 18.96 5.10 0.82
N TYR A 26 20.00 4.62 0.15
CA TYR A 26 21.20 5.41 -0.09
C TYR A 26 21.00 6.30 -1.32
N ASN A 27 21.06 7.62 -1.15
CA ASN A 27 20.86 8.58 -2.24
C ASN A 27 22.15 8.98 -2.98
N GLY A 28 23.28 8.37 -2.64
CA GLY A 28 24.61 8.71 -3.16
C GLY A 28 25.47 9.54 -2.22
N THR A 29 24.88 10.17 -1.19
CA THR A 29 25.62 10.91 -0.15
C THR A 29 25.38 10.34 1.24
N ALA A 30 24.12 10.06 1.60
CA ALA A 30 23.70 9.56 2.90
C ALA A 30 22.53 8.57 2.77
N PHE A 31 22.24 7.86 3.87
CA PHE A 31 20.98 7.15 4.00
C PHE A 31 19.87 8.16 4.32
N VAL A 32 18.80 8.11 3.55
CA VAL A 32 17.60 8.95 3.75
C VAL A 32 16.37 8.08 3.92
N TYR A 33 15.38 8.55 4.68
CA TYR A 33 14.13 7.82 4.82
C TYR A 33 13.38 7.78 3.50
N THR A 34 12.90 6.59 3.16
CA THR A 34 11.98 6.42 2.03
C THR A 34 10.62 7.05 2.35
N PRO A 35 9.80 7.40 1.34
CA PRO A 35 8.42 7.83 1.57
C PRO A 35 7.62 6.84 2.42
N ALA A 36 7.87 5.53 2.26
CA ALA A 36 7.23 4.47 3.03
C ALA A 36 7.60 4.47 4.53
N ALA A 37 8.70 5.10 4.94
CA ALA A 37 9.12 5.18 6.34
C ALA A 37 8.13 5.95 7.22
N VAL A 38 7.37 6.87 6.62
CA VAL A 38 6.48 7.82 7.32
C VAL A 38 5.07 7.86 6.72
N ALA A 39 4.72 6.86 5.90
CA ALA A 39 3.44 6.82 5.18
C ALA A 39 2.22 6.44 6.04
N CYS A 40 2.47 5.86 7.21
CA CYS A 40 1.45 5.46 8.19
C CYS A 40 1.23 6.55 9.24
N ASP A 41 0.17 6.37 10.03
CA ASP A 41 -0.08 7.15 11.23
C ASP A 41 0.41 6.38 12.45
N ASN A 42 0.75 7.11 13.52
CA ASN A 42 1.05 6.49 14.81
C ASN A 42 -0.22 5.91 15.43
N ALA A 43 -0.09 4.87 16.27
CA ALA A 43 -1.23 4.32 17.00
C ALA A 43 -1.68 5.23 18.15
N ILE A 44 -0.78 6.07 18.66
CA ILE A 44 -1.06 7.15 19.61
C ILE A 44 -0.77 8.51 18.96
N SER A 45 -1.12 9.60 19.63
CA SER A 45 -0.93 10.95 19.07
C SER A 45 0.54 11.25 18.77
N ASP A 46 0.80 12.01 17.69
CA ASP A 46 2.14 12.46 17.31
C ASP A 46 2.83 13.21 18.48
N ALA A 47 2.07 13.97 19.28
CA ALA A 47 2.57 14.65 20.46
C ALA A 47 3.02 13.67 21.56
N SER A 48 2.26 12.61 21.81
CA SER A 48 2.66 11.55 22.76
C SER A 48 3.90 10.81 22.27
N CYS A 49 3.96 10.48 20.98
CA CYS A 49 5.14 9.85 20.39
C CYS A 49 6.38 10.75 20.49
N ALA A 50 6.24 12.06 20.31
CA ALA A 50 7.35 13.00 20.45
C ALA A 50 7.90 13.08 21.90
N VAL A 51 7.05 12.84 22.90
CA VAL A 51 7.48 12.75 24.31
C VAL A 51 8.19 11.42 24.59
N LEU A 52 7.67 10.30 24.07
CA LEU A 52 8.24 8.97 24.30
C LEU A 52 9.54 8.74 23.52
N TYR A 53 9.64 9.31 22.32
CA TYR A 53 10.74 9.11 21.38
C TYR A 53 11.37 10.46 21.01
N ALA A 54 11.95 11.14 21.99
CA ALA A 54 12.57 12.44 21.77
C ALA A 54 13.67 12.37 20.68
N ALA A 55 13.53 13.22 19.66
CA ALA A 55 14.52 13.35 18.60
C ALA A 55 15.87 13.86 19.18
N PRO A 56 17.01 13.24 18.80
CA PRO A 56 18.32 13.60 19.33
C PRO A 56 18.79 14.98 18.84
N ASP A 57 18.35 15.40 17.65
CA ASP A 57 18.73 16.64 16.97
C ASP A 57 17.50 17.52 16.65
N THR A 58 16.37 17.31 17.33
CA THR A 58 15.07 17.98 17.14
C THR A 58 14.35 17.69 15.82
N LEU A 59 14.96 16.93 14.89
CA LEU A 59 14.34 16.57 13.63
C LEU A 59 13.79 15.13 13.68
N TYR A 60 12.55 14.95 13.24
CA TYR A 60 11.97 13.62 13.11
C TYR A 60 12.18 13.05 11.71
N PRO A 61 12.17 11.72 11.56
CA PRO A 61 12.13 11.05 10.27
C PRO A 61 11.07 11.66 9.34
N ALA A 62 11.48 12.02 8.13
CA ALA A 62 10.60 12.48 7.06
C ALA A 62 11.15 11.99 5.71
N ALA A 63 10.27 11.83 4.73
CA ALA A 63 10.67 11.35 3.41
C ALA A 63 11.79 12.22 2.82
N GLY A 64 12.91 11.59 2.47
CA GLY A 64 14.07 12.25 1.86
C GLY A 64 15.03 12.95 2.82
N ASN A 65 14.74 13.02 4.13
CA ASN A 65 15.70 13.52 5.12
C ASN A 65 16.54 12.38 5.72
N ASP A 66 17.61 12.76 6.41
CA ASP A 66 18.59 11.90 7.10
C ASP A 66 18.54 12.06 8.63
N ALA A 67 17.41 12.52 9.16
CA ALA A 67 17.20 12.76 10.60
C ALA A 67 17.60 11.55 11.45
N GLU A 68 18.41 11.77 12.49
CA GLU A 68 18.81 10.65 13.33
C GLU A 68 17.60 10.07 14.05
N ARG A 69 17.41 8.74 13.93
CA ARG A 69 16.30 8.06 14.58
C ARG A 69 16.48 8.17 16.09
N ALA A 70 15.44 8.58 16.82
CA ALA A 70 15.48 8.59 18.27
C ALA A 70 15.96 7.24 18.81
N TYR A 71 16.94 7.24 19.72
CA TYR A 71 17.58 6.01 20.18
C TYR A 71 16.56 5.03 20.78
N ALA A 72 15.61 5.55 21.57
CA ALA A 72 14.54 4.76 22.16
C ALA A 72 13.68 4.01 21.13
N CYS A 73 13.69 4.42 19.85
CA CYS A 73 12.99 3.70 18.80
C CYS A 73 13.58 2.31 18.53
N TYR A 74 14.84 2.05 18.86
CA TYR A 74 15.48 0.79 18.49
C TYR A 74 16.53 0.29 19.48
N THR A 75 16.94 1.07 20.50
CA THR A 75 18.00 0.70 21.43
C THR A 75 17.79 1.32 22.81
N THR A 76 18.49 0.79 23.80
CA THR A 76 18.62 1.39 25.15
C THR A 76 19.94 2.16 25.33
N ALA A 77 20.81 2.14 24.32
CA ALA A 77 22.04 2.92 24.31
C ALA A 77 21.74 4.43 24.14
N THR A 78 22.70 5.26 24.53
CA THR A 78 22.58 6.74 24.48
C THR A 78 23.42 7.39 23.38
N ALA A 79 24.07 6.58 22.53
CA ALA A 79 24.90 7.04 21.41
C ALA A 79 24.99 5.98 20.31
N THR A 80 25.23 6.41 19.07
CA THR A 80 25.49 5.55 17.91
C THR A 80 27.00 5.27 17.72
N PRO A 81 27.39 4.11 17.14
CA PRO A 81 26.54 3.01 16.66
C PRO A 81 26.00 2.18 17.83
N ALA A 82 24.69 1.92 17.82
CA ALA A 82 24.03 1.12 18.85
C ALA A 82 23.43 -0.15 18.26
N ALA A 83 23.47 -1.24 19.04
CA ALA A 83 22.80 -2.47 18.67
C ALA A 83 21.28 -2.29 18.75
N VAL A 84 20.56 -2.91 17.81
CA VAL A 84 19.10 -2.97 17.82
C VAL A 84 18.65 -3.92 18.92
N VAL A 85 17.87 -3.39 19.87
CA VAL A 85 17.15 -4.14 20.90
C VAL A 85 15.76 -4.46 20.35
N PRO A 86 15.43 -5.75 20.12
CA PRO A 86 14.18 -6.14 19.46
C PRO A 86 12.92 -5.61 20.15
N ASP A 87 12.88 -5.64 21.48
CA ASP A 87 11.70 -5.19 22.25
C ASP A 87 11.46 -3.68 22.12
N MET A 88 12.53 -2.87 22.10
CA MET A 88 12.45 -1.42 21.88
C MET A 88 11.90 -1.13 20.48
N LYS A 89 12.45 -1.82 19.48
CA LYS A 89 11.99 -1.69 18.09
C LYS A 89 10.55 -2.12 17.92
N GLN A 90 10.14 -3.22 18.54
CA GLN A 90 8.77 -3.70 18.46
C GLN A 90 7.80 -2.71 19.12
N ALA A 91 8.15 -2.15 20.29
CA ALA A 91 7.33 -1.13 20.95
C ALA A 91 7.17 0.14 20.10
N ALA A 92 8.24 0.55 19.41
CA ALA A 92 8.23 1.67 18.47
C ALA A 92 7.35 1.38 17.24
N LEU A 93 7.49 0.20 16.64
CA LEU A 93 6.68 -0.27 15.51
C LEU A 93 5.19 -0.28 15.85
N THR A 94 4.83 -0.76 17.03
CA THR A 94 3.42 -0.88 17.43
C THR A 94 2.79 0.47 17.75
N ASN A 95 3.50 1.37 18.43
CA ASN A 95 2.89 2.59 18.98
C ASN A 95 3.16 3.84 18.15
N CYS A 96 4.37 3.97 17.63
CA CYS A 96 4.91 5.22 17.10
C CYS A 96 5.70 5.03 15.79
N ALA A 97 5.23 4.14 14.91
CA ALA A 97 5.95 3.79 13.69
C ALA A 97 6.28 4.99 12.79
N LYS A 98 5.38 5.99 12.68
CA LYS A 98 5.62 7.20 11.89
C LYS A 98 6.72 8.05 12.51
N THR A 99 6.60 8.35 13.81
CA THR A 99 7.60 9.15 14.54
C THR A 99 8.97 8.49 14.52
N CYS A 100 8.99 7.17 14.62
CA CYS A 100 10.23 6.42 14.58
C CYS A 100 10.71 6.09 13.17
N GLY A 101 9.99 6.42 12.08
CA GLY A 101 10.44 6.15 10.70
C GLY A 101 10.39 4.67 10.30
N PHE A 102 9.44 3.91 10.85
CA PHE A 102 9.28 2.46 10.68
C PHE A 102 8.00 2.04 9.96
N CYS A 103 7.23 2.96 9.38
CA CYS A 103 5.97 2.62 8.73
C CYS A 103 6.12 1.50 7.68
N CYS A 104 7.23 1.45 6.94
CA CYS A 104 7.48 0.43 5.93
C CYS A 104 7.56 -1.01 6.48
N GLN A 105 7.74 -1.17 7.80
CA GLN A 105 7.82 -2.47 8.47
C GLN A 105 6.52 -2.85 9.17
N THR A 106 5.52 -1.96 9.21
CA THR A 106 4.19 -2.30 9.74
C THR A 106 3.47 -3.24 8.78
N ASP A 107 2.64 -4.13 9.30
CA ASP A 107 1.95 -5.15 8.48
C ASP A 107 1.13 -4.55 7.33
N ALA A 108 0.58 -3.34 7.51
CA ALA A 108 -0.18 -2.67 6.47
C ALA A 108 0.67 -2.23 5.27
N TYR A 109 1.97 -1.99 5.46
CA TYR A 109 2.88 -1.43 4.44
C TYR A 109 4.01 -2.40 4.05
N ASN A 110 4.25 -3.46 4.82
CA ASN A 110 5.32 -4.41 4.59
C ASN A 110 4.93 -5.52 3.59
N CYS A 111 4.80 -5.16 2.32
CA CYS A 111 4.61 -6.09 1.21
C CYS A 111 5.26 -5.55 -0.07
N PRO A 112 5.58 -6.42 -1.05
CA PRO A 112 6.02 -5.95 -2.35
C PRO A 112 4.87 -5.29 -3.11
N ASN A 113 5.20 -4.23 -3.85
CA ASN A 113 4.36 -3.76 -4.95
C ASN A 113 4.45 -4.74 -6.13
N VAL A 114 3.50 -4.69 -7.05
CA VAL A 114 3.56 -5.53 -8.25
C VAL A 114 4.79 -5.15 -9.09
N GLN A 115 5.33 -6.11 -9.85
CA GLN A 115 6.58 -5.89 -10.60
C GLN A 115 6.46 -4.82 -11.70
N PHE A 116 5.27 -4.69 -12.31
CA PHE A 116 4.98 -3.74 -13.38
C PHE A 116 3.69 -2.97 -13.08
N PRO A 117 3.73 -2.02 -12.13
CA PRO A 117 2.56 -1.24 -11.75
C PRO A 117 2.21 -0.25 -12.86
N ARG A 118 0.93 0.07 -13.00
CA ARG A 118 0.45 1.14 -13.90
C ARG A 118 0.87 2.53 -13.40
N LEU A 119 1.23 2.64 -12.12
CA LEU A 119 1.64 3.87 -11.44
C LEU A 119 3.07 3.75 -10.93
N ASN A 120 3.79 4.88 -10.85
CA ASN A 120 5.04 4.90 -10.11
C ASN A 120 4.75 4.90 -8.60
N CYS A 121 4.94 3.75 -7.94
CA CYS A 121 4.61 3.60 -6.52
C CYS A 121 5.40 4.55 -5.60
N ALA A 122 6.57 5.03 -6.03
CA ALA A 122 7.41 5.94 -5.24
C ALA A 122 6.89 7.38 -5.20
N THR A 123 6.00 7.76 -6.13
CA THR A 123 5.44 9.12 -6.22
C THR A 123 4.04 9.24 -5.64
N ILE A 124 3.50 8.15 -5.08
CA ILE A 124 2.15 8.15 -4.52
C ILE A 124 2.13 8.99 -3.25
N THR A 125 1.25 9.98 -3.23
CA THR A 125 1.01 10.83 -2.06
C THR A 125 -0.10 10.26 -1.18
N ARG A 126 -0.15 10.72 0.08
CA ARG A 126 -1.24 10.35 1.00
C ARG A 126 -2.62 10.73 0.46
N SER A 127 -2.75 11.88 -0.19
CA SER A 127 -4.02 12.31 -0.80
C SER A 127 -4.49 11.39 -1.94
N GLN A 128 -3.58 10.70 -2.63
CA GLN A 128 -3.95 9.70 -3.63
C GLN A 128 -4.45 8.40 -2.98
N CYS A 129 -3.98 8.05 -1.78
CA CYS A 129 -4.47 6.91 -1.01
C CYS A 129 -5.95 7.04 -0.60
N ASP A 130 -6.42 8.27 -0.42
CA ASP A 130 -7.81 8.58 -0.05
C ASP A 130 -8.69 8.96 -1.25
N SER A 131 -8.11 9.02 -2.45
CA SER A 131 -8.83 9.41 -3.66
C SER A 131 -9.66 8.26 -4.22
N VAL A 132 -10.96 8.48 -4.40
CA VAL A 132 -11.88 7.52 -5.04
C VAL A 132 -11.43 7.03 -6.42
N THR A 133 -10.68 7.86 -7.14
CA THR A 133 -10.19 7.53 -8.48
C THR A 133 -8.97 6.60 -8.44
N TRP A 134 -8.12 6.74 -7.43
CA TRP A 134 -6.82 6.07 -7.38
C TRP A 134 -6.76 4.90 -6.42
N ARG A 135 -7.54 4.92 -5.34
CA ARG A 135 -7.43 4.00 -4.21
C ARG A 135 -7.47 2.52 -4.62
N THR A 136 -8.35 2.14 -5.53
CA THR A 136 -8.48 0.76 -6.05
C THR A 136 -7.32 0.36 -6.96
N ILE A 137 -6.82 1.27 -7.79
CA ILE A 137 -5.63 1.06 -8.63
C ILE A 137 -4.40 0.90 -7.75
N ILE A 138 -4.25 1.75 -6.73
CA ILE A 138 -3.13 1.69 -5.80
C ILE A 138 -3.15 0.40 -4.98
N ALA A 139 -4.32 -0.06 -4.52
CA ALA A 139 -4.41 -1.33 -3.81
C ALA A 139 -3.97 -2.54 -4.62
N THR A 140 -4.20 -2.52 -5.93
CA THR A 140 -3.82 -3.62 -6.82
C THR A 140 -2.36 -3.56 -7.24
N ASP A 141 -1.83 -2.36 -7.48
CA ASP A 141 -0.49 -2.19 -8.07
C ASP A 141 0.58 -1.80 -7.05
N CYS A 142 0.23 -0.91 -6.11
CA CYS A 142 1.14 -0.28 -5.17
C CYS A 142 0.67 -0.39 -3.70
N PRO A 143 0.32 -1.59 -3.20
CA PRO A 143 -0.30 -1.74 -1.89
C PRO A 143 0.55 -1.18 -0.74
N SER A 144 1.87 -1.26 -0.83
CA SER A 144 2.76 -0.77 0.23
C SER A 144 2.83 0.76 0.30
N ALA A 145 2.40 1.48 -0.73
CA ALA A 145 2.40 2.94 -0.71
C ALA A 145 1.31 3.52 0.19
N CYS A 146 0.20 2.80 0.38
CA CYS A 146 -0.99 3.31 1.07
C CYS A 146 -1.48 2.43 2.23
N GLY A 147 -0.72 1.42 2.64
CA GLY A 147 -1.12 0.57 3.76
C GLY A 147 -2.12 -0.52 3.36
N PHE A 148 -2.07 -1.00 2.11
CA PHE A 148 -3.04 -1.94 1.54
C PHE A 148 -2.56 -3.38 1.46
N CYS A 149 -1.40 -3.71 2.06
CA CYS A 149 -0.79 -5.03 1.98
C CYS A 149 -1.72 -6.16 2.43
N ASN A 150 -2.50 -5.94 3.49
CA ASN A 150 -3.41 -6.94 4.04
C ASN A 150 -4.81 -6.91 3.42
N GLN A 151 -5.00 -6.21 2.28
CA GLN A 151 -6.31 -6.05 1.64
C GLN A 151 -6.49 -6.93 0.39
N GLY A 152 -5.49 -7.70 -0.01
CA GLY A 152 -5.60 -8.65 -1.13
C GLY A 152 -5.93 -8.01 -2.48
N GLY A 153 -5.58 -6.74 -2.65
CA GLY A 153 -5.88 -5.95 -3.85
C GLY A 153 -7.31 -5.41 -3.93
N CYS A 154 -8.14 -5.62 -2.89
CA CYS A 154 -9.51 -5.13 -2.88
C CYS A 154 -9.73 -4.17 -1.72
N VAL A 155 -10.19 -2.96 -2.05
CA VAL A 155 -10.43 -1.87 -1.09
C VAL A 155 -11.70 -1.13 -1.50
N ASP A 156 -12.32 -0.43 -0.56
CA ASP A 156 -13.38 0.51 -0.92
C ASP A 156 -12.77 1.70 -1.66
N ALA A 157 -13.36 2.17 -2.75
CA ALA A 157 -12.91 3.42 -3.35
C ALA A 157 -13.22 4.61 -2.43
N VAL A 158 -14.33 4.52 -1.70
CA VAL A 158 -14.82 5.52 -0.76
C VAL A 158 -14.52 5.06 0.68
N THR A 159 -13.92 5.92 1.50
CA THR A 159 -13.42 5.53 2.84
C THR A 159 -14.51 5.40 3.90
N ASN A 160 -15.70 5.94 3.67
CA ASN A 160 -16.80 5.99 4.64
C ASN A 160 -17.94 4.99 4.37
N CYS A 161 -17.69 3.93 3.58
CA CYS A 161 -18.66 2.87 3.34
C CYS A 161 -19.13 2.18 4.64
N GLY A 162 -18.30 2.16 5.68
CA GLY A 162 -18.64 1.58 6.98
C GLY A 162 -19.61 2.41 7.84
N ASN A 163 -19.95 3.65 7.44
CA ASN A 163 -20.85 4.50 8.21
C ASN A 163 -22.29 3.97 8.26
N ASP A 164 -22.73 3.31 7.17
CA ASP A 164 -24.04 2.68 7.08
C ASP A 164 -23.94 1.39 6.26
N LEU A 165 -23.89 0.25 6.94
CA LEU A 165 -23.81 -1.06 6.29
C LEU A 165 -25.10 -1.47 5.58
N SER A 166 -26.23 -0.80 5.86
CA SER A 166 -27.50 -1.10 5.18
C SER A 166 -27.40 -0.83 3.67
N ILE A 167 -26.49 0.06 3.26
CA ILE A 167 -26.28 0.41 1.85
C ILE A 167 -25.89 -0.81 1.00
N CYS A 168 -25.25 -1.81 1.62
CA CYS A 168 -24.83 -3.03 0.96
C CYS A 168 -26.02 -3.88 0.48
N GLN A 169 -27.18 -3.79 1.13
CA GLN A 169 -28.37 -4.61 0.85
C GLN A 169 -29.45 -3.82 0.10
N THR A 170 -29.40 -2.49 0.07
CA THR A 170 -30.38 -1.68 -0.64
C THR A 170 -30.28 -1.90 -2.15
N VAL A 171 -31.40 -2.28 -2.78
CA VAL A 171 -31.46 -2.58 -4.23
C VAL A 171 -31.06 -1.37 -5.08
N GLY A 172 -31.46 -0.15 -4.70
CA GLY A 172 -31.12 1.09 -5.41
C GLY A 172 -29.65 1.51 -5.30
N MET A 173 -28.87 0.90 -4.41
CA MET A 173 -27.45 1.25 -4.21
C MET A 173 -26.49 0.18 -4.72
N GLN A 174 -26.99 -0.88 -5.37
CA GLN A 174 -26.16 -2.00 -5.82
C GLN A 174 -25.01 -1.53 -6.72
N ASP A 175 -25.25 -0.63 -7.67
CA ASP A 175 -24.21 -0.09 -8.55
C ASP A 175 -23.14 0.70 -7.78
N PHE A 176 -23.58 1.49 -6.80
CA PHE A 176 -22.68 2.25 -5.93
C PHE A 176 -21.80 1.31 -5.10
N VAL A 177 -22.38 0.34 -4.38
CA VAL A 177 -21.59 -0.53 -3.49
C VAL A 177 -20.71 -1.51 -4.25
N ASN A 178 -21.12 -1.95 -5.45
CA ASN A 178 -20.30 -2.77 -6.35
C ASN A 178 -19.06 -2.03 -6.84
N THR A 179 -19.13 -0.70 -6.94
CA THR A 179 -18.03 0.12 -7.47
C THR A 179 -17.17 0.72 -6.36
N TYR A 180 -17.80 1.24 -5.31
CA TYR A 180 -17.15 2.11 -4.33
C TYR A 180 -16.98 1.47 -2.95
N CYS A 181 -17.72 0.41 -2.62
CA CYS A 181 -17.74 -0.23 -1.30
C CYS A 181 -17.46 -1.73 -1.35
N GLN A 182 -16.55 -2.14 -2.24
CA GLN A 182 -16.30 -3.54 -2.53
C GLN A 182 -15.83 -4.33 -1.31
N ARG A 183 -14.94 -3.77 -0.50
CA ARG A 183 -14.41 -4.45 0.68
C ARG A 183 -15.42 -4.47 1.81
N THR A 184 -15.97 -3.31 2.16
CA THR A 184 -16.94 -3.17 3.25
C THR A 184 -18.17 -4.05 3.01
N CYS A 185 -18.68 -4.10 1.77
CA CYS A 185 -19.86 -4.90 1.44
C CYS A 185 -19.54 -6.35 1.03
N GLY A 186 -18.30 -6.83 1.19
CA GLY A 186 -17.93 -8.22 0.87
C GLY A 186 -18.05 -8.58 -0.61
N ARG A 187 -17.88 -7.61 -1.50
CA ARG A 187 -17.98 -7.73 -2.96
C ARG A 187 -16.63 -7.82 -3.67
N CYS A 188 -15.56 -7.95 -2.90
CA CYS A 188 -14.24 -8.22 -3.45
C CYS A 188 -14.29 -9.47 -4.32
N PRO A 189 -13.71 -9.43 -5.54
CA PRO A 189 -13.48 -10.65 -6.30
C PRO A 189 -12.64 -11.60 -5.43
N SER A 190 -13.02 -12.87 -5.33
CA SER A 190 -12.19 -13.86 -4.64
C SER A 190 -10.89 -14.05 -5.42
N THR A 191 -9.86 -13.33 -5.02
CA THR A 191 -8.49 -13.52 -5.48
C THR A 191 -7.82 -14.56 -4.60
N THR A 192 -8.21 -15.83 -4.78
CA THR A 192 -7.45 -16.95 -4.21
C THR A 192 -6.18 -17.14 -5.05
N ALA A 193 -5.11 -16.45 -4.68
CA ALA A 193 -3.76 -16.74 -5.17
C ALA A 193 -2.97 -17.48 -4.07
N SER A 194 -3.20 -18.78 -3.96
CA SER A 194 -2.25 -19.84 -3.57
C SER A 194 -3.02 -21.05 -3.09
N GLY A 195 -3.09 -22.07 -3.93
CA GLY A 195 -3.75 -23.33 -3.64
C GLY A 195 -3.83 -24.12 -4.92
N THR A 196 -2.91 -25.06 -5.06
CA THR A 196 -2.89 -26.13 -6.06
C THR A 196 -4.31 -26.66 -6.25
N ALA A 197 -4.97 -26.29 -7.34
CA ALA A 197 -6.26 -26.82 -7.74
C ALA A 197 -6.09 -27.42 -9.13
N THR A 198 -5.97 -28.74 -9.09
CA THR A 198 -6.09 -29.71 -10.17
C THR A 198 -6.94 -29.20 -11.34
N THR A 199 -6.33 -29.24 -12.52
CA THR A 199 -6.97 -29.21 -13.83
C THR A 199 -8.21 -30.11 -13.84
N SER A 200 -9.38 -29.50 -13.88
CA SER A 200 -10.58 -30.13 -14.43
C SER A 200 -10.80 -29.51 -15.80
N SER A 201 -10.37 -30.25 -16.81
CA SER A 201 -10.54 -29.96 -18.22
C SER A 201 -11.95 -29.54 -18.56
N GLY A 202 -12.04 -28.58 -19.48
CA GLY A 202 -13.28 -28.18 -20.10
C GLY A 202 -13.99 -29.37 -20.73
N SER A 203 -15.29 -29.43 -20.48
CA SER A 203 -16.20 -30.21 -21.30
C SER A 203 -17.00 -29.24 -22.16
N THR A 204 -16.67 -29.27 -23.45
CA THR A 204 -17.48 -28.83 -24.59
C THR A 204 -18.94 -29.27 -24.45
N GLY A 205 -19.79 -28.38 -23.93
CA GLY A 205 -21.24 -28.51 -24.01
C GLY A 205 -21.79 -27.58 -25.08
N THR A 206 -22.33 -28.13 -26.16
CA THR A 206 -23.07 -27.37 -27.18
C THR A 206 -24.39 -26.87 -26.60
N CYS A 207 -24.37 -25.67 -26.05
CA CYS A 207 -25.57 -24.99 -25.59
C CYS A 207 -26.36 -24.44 -26.77
N THR A 208 -27.67 -24.65 -26.76
CA THR A 208 -28.61 -24.21 -27.79
C THR A 208 -29.27 -22.87 -27.47
N SER A 209 -28.98 -22.29 -26.31
CA SER A 209 -29.46 -20.96 -25.89
C SER A 209 -28.34 -20.15 -25.23
N TYR A 210 -28.35 -18.84 -25.48
CA TYR A 210 -27.36 -17.88 -24.98
C TYR A 210 -28.07 -16.72 -24.29
N ILE A 211 -27.41 -16.13 -23.29
CA ILE A 211 -27.85 -14.88 -22.67
C ILE A 211 -27.67 -13.76 -23.72
N ALA A 212 -28.62 -12.83 -23.81
CA ALA A 212 -28.53 -11.69 -24.71
C ALA A 212 -27.26 -10.86 -24.41
N ASP A 213 -26.63 -10.34 -25.45
CA ASP A 213 -25.44 -9.51 -25.31
C ASP A 213 -25.77 -8.23 -24.54
N SER A 214 -24.93 -7.88 -23.57
CA SER A 214 -25.14 -6.71 -22.72
C SER A 214 -24.64 -5.41 -23.36
N SER A 215 -24.10 -5.47 -24.59
CA SER A 215 -23.50 -4.33 -25.29
C SER A 215 -23.67 -4.46 -26.79
N THR A 216 -23.96 -3.34 -27.45
CA THR A 216 -23.97 -3.24 -28.92
C THR A 216 -22.58 -3.34 -29.54
N SER A 217 -21.51 -3.24 -28.74
CA SER A 217 -20.12 -3.31 -29.20
C SER A 217 -19.60 -4.75 -29.33
N CYS A 218 -20.39 -5.76 -28.94
CA CYS A 218 -19.95 -7.15 -28.92
C CYS A 218 -19.47 -7.65 -30.29
N ALA A 219 -20.10 -7.24 -31.40
CA ALA A 219 -19.65 -7.60 -32.74
C ALA A 219 -18.23 -7.08 -33.05
N ALA A 220 -17.93 -5.82 -32.70
CA ALA A 220 -16.60 -5.25 -32.87
C ALA A 220 -15.57 -5.90 -31.95
N TRP A 221 -15.93 -6.17 -30.70
CA TRP A 221 -15.03 -6.82 -29.75
C TRP A 221 -14.71 -8.26 -30.13
N ALA A 222 -15.69 -9.01 -30.62
CA ALA A 222 -15.48 -10.36 -31.14
C ALA A 222 -14.54 -10.36 -32.34
N ALA A 223 -14.69 -9.41 -33.27
CA ALA A 223 -13.76 -9.22 -34.39
C ALA A 223 -12.32 -8.89 -33.93
N ASN A 224 -12.17 -8.25 -32.76
CA ASN A 224 -10.89 -7.93 -32.13
C ASN A 224 -10.41 -9.00 -31.11
N GLY A 225 -10.97 -10.22 -31.16
CA GLY A 225 -10.49 -11.36 -30.38
C GLY A 225 -10.99 -11.45 -28.94
N PHE A 226 -11.99 -10.64 -28.55
CA PHE A 226 -12.55 -10.64 -27.18
C PHE A 226 -13.01 -12.04 -26.74
N CYS A 227 -13.66 -12.80 -27.62
CA CYS A 227 -14.24 -14.10 -27.29
C CYS A 227 -13.21 -15.19 -26.94
N THR A 228 -11.97 -15.04 -27.42
CA THR A 228 -10.86 -15.97 -27.21
C THR A 228 -9.79 -15.42 -26.27
N ASN A 229 -9.92 -14.16 -25.84
CA ASN A 229 -8.93 -13.49 -25.00
C ASN A 229 -9.00 -13.99 -23.55
N THR A 230 -7.90 -14.60 -23.09
CA THR A 230 -7.75 -15.19 -21.74
C THR A 230 -7.55 -14.14 -20.63
N PHE A 231 -7.30 -12.88 -20.99
CA PHE A 231 -7.30 -11.75 -20.04
C PHE A 231 -8.69 -11.54 -19.43
N TYR A 232 -9.75 -11.76 -20.21
CA TYR A 232 -11.12 -11.77 -19.72
C TYR A 232 -11.50 -13.19 -19.30
N THR A 233 -12.12 -13.37 -18.14
CA THR A 233 -12.58 -14.69 -17.71
C THR A 233 -13.74 -15.17 -18.59
N ALA A 234 -13.96 -16.48 -18.66
CA ALA A 234 -15.11 -17.03 -19.38
C ALA A 234 -16.44 -16.44 -18.87
N ALA A 235 -16.54 -16.19 -17.56
CA ALA A 235 -17.69 -15.54 -16.94
C ALA A 235 -17.86 -14.08 -17.39
N GLN A 236 -16.78 -13.30 -17.52
CA GLN A 236 -16.83 -11.92 -18.02
C GLN A 236 -17.24 -11.87 -19.50
N ARG A 237 -16.68 -12.77 -20.32
CA ARG A 237 -17.05 -12.87 -21.74
C ARG A 237 -18.52 -13.30 -21.90
N ARG A 238 -18.99 -14.24 -21.07
CA ARG A 238 -20.40 -14.64 -21.00
C ARG A 238 -21.31 -13.51 -20.55
N ALA A 239 -20.93 -12.76 -19.52
CA ALA A 239 -21.74 -11.66 -19.00
C ALA A 239 -21.90 -10.50 -20.00
N ARG A 240 -20.89 -10.28 -20.86
CA ARG A 240 -20.88 -9.15 -21.81
C ARG A 240 -21.41 -9.53 -23.18
N CYS A 241 -20.94 -10.65 -23.72
CA CYS A 241 -21.16 -11.04 -25.11
C CYS A 241 -21.46 -12.53 -25.23
N ALA A 242 -22.32 -13.09 -24.37
CA ALA A 242 -22.67 -14.52 -24.38
C ALA A 242 -23.16 -15.01 -25.74
N THR A 243 -24.07 -14.27 -26.38
CA THR A 243 -24.62 -14.65 -27.69
C THR A 243 -23.56 -14.49 -28.78
N THR A 244 -22.87 -13.35 -28.82
CA THR A 244 -21.82 -13.11 -29.82
C THR A 244 -20.65 -14.09 -29.70
N CYS A 245 -20.20 -14.40 -28.49
CA CYS A 245 -19.07 -15.31 -28.24
C CYS A 245 -19.48 -16.78 -28.17
N ARG A 246 -20.78 -17.09 -28.32
CA ARG A 246 -21.36 -18.44 -28.15
C ARG A 246 -20.95 -19.12 -26.84
N ILE A 247 -20.93 -18.34 -25.77
CA ILE A 247 -20.61 -18.82 -24.43
C ILE A 247 -21.92 -19.04 -23.67
N CYS A 248 -22.22 -20.31 -23.46
CA CYS A 248 -22.92 -20.71 -22.24
C CYS A 248 -22.11 -20.70 -20.89
#